data_AF-I9A9G5-F1
#
_entry.id   AF-I9A9G5-F1
#
_cell.length_a   1.000
_cell.length_b   1.000
_cell.length_c   1.000
_cell.angle_alpha   90.00
_cell.angle_beta   90.00
_cell.angle_gamma   90.00
#
_symmetry.space_group_name_H-M   'P 1'
#
loop_
_entity.id
_entity.type
_entity.pdbx_description
1 polymer ?
#
loop_
_entity_poly.entity_id
_entity_poly.type
_entity_poly.pdbx_seq_one_letter_code
_entity_poly.pdbx_strand_id
1 'polypeptide(L)'
;SMWPGSLGMCATFSPEIMKRFAEIGSIEYRALGFATSLFPMVDVGTDPRWMRFCYTMGEGTKLATDMARAYCDGFQTSEGDAEICDGWGWNSVNTMVKHWPGTGACNEGGRDGHQGYGKYAVFPNGNFELHTLPFTEGAFKLEGKTKVSAALMPDYSACVGFEPDGVGSGFSRKFIQDMLREQQNYDGVICSDWGITHDEVGVYACKGKPWGMETKSVAERHYKVLMAGVDQFGGNNDRGPVLDAYHIGVEKQGEEWMQQRMRTPPRRLLTNIFRTGLFENPYLDPAHTSEVVGCPEFMQEGYDAQLKSVVMLKNHAGVLPLEGKKKVYIPERYVPSYIDFWGGRIEEQHITPLSKELVERYFELVSTPQEADAAIVFIESPNSGYGFDEEAARTGKDTGYRPISLQYSDYTATHARAQSLSGGDPYEDFTNRSYRGKSVKTVNKGDMDLVIQTKKSMGEKPVIVAINVLNPPVLSEIEPYADALFLLFDVQRQTILDLMAGKAEPSALLPFQMPADMRTVEEQAEDTPHDMRCYHDADGHVYDYTYGLNWKGVIDDERVKKYK
;
A
#
# COMPACT_ATOMS: atom_id res chain seq x y z
N SER A 1 -12.88 14.94 -3.03
CA SER A 1 -13.90 13.92 -2.78
C SER A 1 -13.30 12.79 -1.93
N MET A 2 -14.10 11.90 -1.32
CA MET A 2 -13.58 10.80 -0.48
C MET A 2 -13.83 9.44 -1.12
N TRP A 3 -12.76 8.71 -1.39
CA TRP A 3 -12.73 7.40 -2.06
C TRP A 3 -12.18 6.33 -1.11
N PRO A 4 -12.41 5.03 -1.36
CA PRO A 4 -11.79 3.97 -0.57
C PRO A 4 -10.27 3.95 -0.74
N GLY A 5 -9.55 3.35 0.21
CA GLY A 5 -8.10 3.14 0.08
C GLY A 5 -7.73 2.21 -1.11
N SER A 6 -6.44 2.08 -1.42
CA SER A 6 -5.97 1.32 -2.61
C SER A 6 -6.50 -0.11 -2.64
N LEU A 7 -6.42 -0.84 -1.52
CA LEU A 7 -6.99 -2.19 -1.42
C LEU A 7 -8.51 -2.20 -1.59
N GLY A 8 -9.21 -1.17 -1.10
CA GLY A 8 -10.65 -1.04 -1.27
C GLY A 8 -11.05 -0.83 -2.73
N MET A 9 -10.30 0.01 -3.46
CA MET A 9 -10.46 0.13 -4.91
C MET A 9 -10.22 -1.21 -5.60
N CYS A 10 -9.22 -1.97 -5.17
CA CYS A 10 -8.93 -3.30 -5.72
C CYS A 10 -10.02 -4.32 -5.39
N ALA A 11 -10.63 -4.24 -4.20
CA ALA A 11 -11.73 -5.11 -3.78
C ALA A 11 -13.00 -4.96 -4.64
N THR A 12 -13.12 -3.86 -5.40
CA THR A 12 -14.19 -3.72 -6.41
C THR A 12 -14.00 -4.64 -7.62
N PHE A 13 -12.74 -5.04 -7.90
CA PHE A 13 -12.32 -5.74 -9.11
C PHE A 13 -12.77 -5.05 -10.42
N SER A 14 -12.88 -3.70 -10.39
CA SER A 14 -13.29 -2.88 -11.53
C SER A 14 -12.24 -1.81 -11.88
N PRO A 15 -11.43 -2.05 -12.93
CA PRO A 15 -10.58 -1.01 -13.52
C PRO A 15 -11.39 0.21 -13.98
N GLU A 16 -12.67 0.05 -14.30
CA GLU A 16 -13.55 1.16 -14.68
C GLU A 16 -13.81 2.11 -13.50
N ILE A 17 -14.04 1.58 -12.30
CA ILE A 17 -14.17 2.40 -11.09
C ILE A 17 -12.84 3.09 -10.77
N MET A 18 -11.71 2.40 -10.95
CA MET A 18 -10.37 3.00 -10.79
C MET A 18 -10.11 4.14 -11.77
N LYS A 19 -10.46 3.96 -13.05
CA LYS A 19 -10.34 5.00 -14.06
C LYS A 19 -11.21 6.20 -13.71
N ARG A 20 -12.44 5.95 -13.27
CA ARG A 20 -13.38 7.03 -12.89
C ARG A 20 -12.89 7.83 -11.69
N PHE A 21 -12.37 7.15 -10.67
CA PHE A 21 -11.67 7.79 -9.55
C PHE A 21 -10.53 8.69 -10.06
N ALA A 22 -9.71 8.17 -10.97
CA ALA A 22 -8.56 8.90 -11.49
C ALA A 22 -8.95 10.14 -12.31
N GLU A 23 -10.01 10.06 -13.13
CA GLU A 23 -10.55 11.21 -13.87
C GLU A 23 -11.02 12.32 -12.93
N ILE A 24 -11.80 11.97 -11.90
CA ILE A 24 -12.29 12.92 -10.87
C ILE A 24 -11.11 13.48 -10.07
N GLY A 25 -10.21 12.60 -9.63
CA GLY A 25 -9.01 12.97 -8.88
C GLY A 25 -8.14 13.94 -9.66
N SER A 26 -8.04 13.77 -10.99
CA SER A 26 -7.29 14.68 -11.85
C SER A 26 -7.90 16.08 -11.86
N ILE A 27 -9.22 16.18 -12.03
CA ILE A 27 -9.95 17.46 -11.99
C ILE A 27 -9.74 18.16 -10.65
N GLU A 28 -9.93 17.44 -9.53
CA GLU A 28 -9.74 18.00 -8.19
C GLU A 28 -8.27 18.40 -7.93
N TYR A 29 -7.30 17.61 -8.40
CA TYR A 29 -5.88 17.93 -8.28
C TYR A 29 -5.52 19.19 -9.04
N ARG A 30 -5.98 19.33 -10.28
CA ARG A 30 -5.73 20.53 -11.10
C ARG A 30 -6.37 21.77 -10.49
N ALA A 31 -7.58 21.64 -9.94
CA ALA A 31 -8.23 22.74 -9.22
C ALA A 31 -7.46 23.19 -7.96
N LEU A 32 -6.64 22.31 -7.36
CA LEU A 32 -5.75 22.61 -6.23
C LEU A 32 -4.32 23.03 -6.66
N GLY A 33 -4.03 23.02 -7.96
CA GLY A 33 -2.70 23.34 -8.51
C GLY A 33 -1.70 22.20 -8.52
N PHE A 34 -2.12 20.98 -8.19
CA PHE A 34 -1.27 19.81 -8.36
C PHE A 34 -1.25 19.39 -9.83
N ALA A 35 -0.05 19.22 -10.40
CA ALA A 35 0.16 18.76 -11.78
C ALA A 35 0.90 17.43 -11.86
N THR A 36 1.29 16.89 -10.72
CA THR A 36 2.00 15.61 -10.61
C THR A 36 1.44 14.84 -9.42
N SER A 37 1.08 13.59 -9.63
CA SER A 37 0.73 12.64 -8.59
C SER A 37 1.92 11.71 -8.35
N LEU A 38 2.32 11.53 -7.09
CA LEU A 38 3.35 10.56 -6.67
C LEU A 38 2.79 9.12 -6.58
N PHE A 39 1.83 8.81 -7.44
CA PHE A 39 1.04 7.58 -7.50
C PHE A 39 0.80 7.24 -8.98
N PRO A 40 0.42 6.00 -9.29
CA PRO A 40 0.06 4.91 -8.36
C PRO A 40 1.25 4.15 -7.80
N MET A 41 1.07 3.58 -6.61
CA MET A 41 1.91 2.49 -6.12
C MET A 41 1.35 1.18 -6.69
N VAL A 42 2.15 0.47 -7.47
CA VAL A 42 1.72 -0.69 -8.26
C VAL A 42 2.49 -1.96 -7.91
N ASP A 43 3.25 -1.92 -6.81
CA ASP A 43 3.88 -3.11 -6.23
C ASP A 43 2.81 -4.19 -6.00
N VAL A 44 3.15 -5.44 -6.34
CA VAL A 44 2.26 -6.59 -6.12
C VAL A 44 2.38 -7.01 -4.66
N GLY A 45 1.26 -7.04 -3.93
CA GLY A 45 1.26 -7.37 -2.50
C GLY A 45 1.43 -8.88 -2.25
N THR A 46 2.66 -9.40 -2.38
CA THR A 46 2.97 -10.82 -2.17
C THR A 46 3.30 -11.17 -0.73
N ASP A 47 4.03 -10.31 0.01
CA ASP A 47 4.29 -10.54 1.42
C ASP A 47 3.24 -9.86 2.32
N PRO A 48 2.35 -10.62 3.00
CA PRO A 48 1.30 -10.06 3.84
C PRO A 48 1.82 -9.37 5.11
N ARG A 49 3.11 -9.55 5.45
CA ARG A 49 3.76 -8.86 6.57
C ARG A 49 4.18 -7.44 6.21
N TRP A 50 4.25 -7.10 4.92
CA TRP A 50 4.72 -5.80 4.51
C TRP A 50 3.77 -4.70 4.95
N MET A 51 4.26 -3.76 5.74
CA MET A 51 3.43 -2.71 6.33
C MET A 51 2.77 -1.76 5.31
N ARG A 52 3.31 -1.69 4.08
CA ARG A 52 2.75 -0.90 2.98
C ARG A 52 1.85 -1.71 2.06
N PHE A 53 1.52 -2.95 2.43
CA PHE A 53 0.58 -3.80 1.71
C PHE A 53 -0.75 -3.09 1.40
N CYS A 54 -1.24 -2.25 2.32
CA CYS A 54 -2.45 -1.45 2.14
C CYS A 54 -2.43 -0.48 0.95
N TYR A 55 -1.24 -0.10 0.49
CA TYR A 55 -1.06 0.82 -0.63
C TYR A 55 -0.85 0.12 -1.97
N THR A 56 -0.67 -1.21 -1.95
CA THR A 56 -0.52 -2.04 -3.17
C THR A 56 -1.82 -2.08 -3.96
N MET A 57 -1.75 -2.69 -5.15
CA MET A 57 -2.93 -3.01 -5.95
C MET A 57 -3.43 -4.45 -5.72
N GLY A 58 -3.24 -4.97 -4.50
CA GLY A 58 -3.55 -6.34 -4.14
C GLY A 58 -2.46 -7.33 -4.54
N GLU A 59 -2.74 -8.61 -4.31
CA GLU A 59 -1.81 -9.72 -4.53
C GLU A 59 -1.84 -10.24 -5.99
N GLY A 60 -2.97 -10.08 -6.67
CA GLY A 60 -3.13 -10.56 -8.05
C GLY A 60 -2.44 -9.66 -9.07
N THR A 61 -1.35 -10.13 -9.68
CA THR A 61 -0.56 -9.38 -10.68
C THR A 61 -1.39 -8.85 -11.85
N LYS A 62 -2.35 -9.64 -12.37
CA LYS A 62 -3.23 -9.21 -13.47
C LYS A 62 -4.15 -8.07 -13.06
N LEU A 63 -4.74 -8.14 -11.87
CA LEU A 63 -5.58 -7.07 -11.33
C LEU A 63 -4.75 -5.81 -11.11
N ALA A 64 -3.57 -5.93 -10.50
CA ALA A 64 -2.64 -4.83 -10.31
C ALA A 64 -2.27 -4.14 -11.64
N THR A 65 -2.04 -4.93 -12.69
CA THR A 65 -1.74 -4.42 -14.04
C THR A 65 -2.90 -3.61 -14.62
N ASP A 66 -4.13 -4.13 -14.53
CA ASP A 66 -5.31 -3.43 -15.05
C ASP A 66 -5.64 -2.16 -14.24
N MET A 67 -5.49 -2.21 -12.92
CA MET A 67 -5.70 -1.06 -12.03
C MET A 67 -4.64 0.03 -12.26
N ALA A 68 -3.38 -0.36 -12.46
CA ALA A 68 -2.28 0.57 -12.77
C ALA A 68 -2.54 1.33 -14.07
N ARG A 69 -2.97 0.60 -15.12
CA ARG A 69 -3.34 1.20 -16.41
C ARG A 69 -4.48 2.19 -16.24
N ALA A 70 -5.57 1.76 -15.60
CA ALA A 70 -6.75 2.59 -15.38
C ALA A 70 -6.46 3.88 -14.60
N TYR A 71 -5.66 3.78 -13.52
CA TYR A 71 -5.26 4.96 -12.75
C TYR A 71 -4.44 5.94 -13.60
N CYS A 72 -3.42 5.43 -14.32
CA CYS A 72 -2.55 6.28 -15.13
C CYS A 72 -3.30 6.92 -16.29
N ASP A 73 -4.22 6.19 -16.93
CA ASP A 73 -5.05 6.73 -18.00
C ASP A 73 -5.96 7.86 -17.51
N GLY A 74 -6.68 7.65 -16.42
CA GLY A 74 -7.65 8.62 -15.90
C GLY A 74 -7.01 9.91 -15.38
N PHE A 75 -5.82 9.83 -14.76
CA PHE A 75 -5.11 11.03 -14.29
C PHE A 75 -4.42 11.78 -15.43
N GLN A 76 -3.88 11.09 -16.44
CA GLN A 76 -3.05 11.77 -17.45
C GLN A 76 -3.82 12.25 -18.67
N THR A 77 -4.87 11.52 -19.08
CA THR A 77 -5.48 11.75 -20.39
C THR A 77 -6.62 12.77 -20.28
N SER A 78 -6.39 13.97 -20.80
CA SER A 78 -7.42 14.96 -21.09
C SER A 78 -8.15 14.61 -22.39
N GLU A 79 -9.44 14.89 -22.44
CA GLU A 79 -10.31 14.69 -23.61
C GLU A 79 -11.10 15.96 -23.95
N GLY A 80 -11.59 16.03 -25.20
CA GLY A 80 -12.45 17.13 -25.65
C GLY A 80 -11.74 18.50 -25.57
N ASP A 81 -12.45 19.52 -25.11
CA ASP A 81 -11.94 20.89 -25.01
C ASP A 81 -10.82 21.05 -23.95
N ALA A 82 -10.66 20.07 -23.06
CA ALA A 82 -9.57 20.06 -22.09
C ALA A 82 -8.24 19.59 -22.71
N GLU A 83 -8.26 18.92 -23.87
CA GLU A 83 -7.08 18.42 -24.57
C GLU A 83 -6.33 19.55 -25.30
N ILE A 84 -5.02 19.64 -25.08
CA ILE A 84 -4.11 20.53 -25.80
C ILE A 84 -3.46 19.77 -26.97
N CYS A 85 -2.84 18.62 -26.71
CA CYS A 85 -2.18 17.80 -27.73
C CYS A 85 -1.94 16.36 -27.22
N ASP A 86 -2.17 15.35 -28.06
CA ASP A 86 -1.87 13.94 -27.77
C ASP A 86 -2.46 13.42 -26.45
N GLY A 87 -3.67 13.89 -26.10
CA GLY A 87 -4.32 13.59 -24.80
C GLY A 87 -3.75 14.33 -23.59
N TRP A 88 -2.73 15.16 -23.75
CA TRP A 88 -2.25 16.05 -22.69
C TRP A 88 -3.04 17.36 -22.70
N GLY A 89 -3.36 17.89 -21.52
CA GLY A 89 -4.17 19.08 -21.43
C GLY A 89 -4.41 19.65 -20.03
N TRP A 90 -5.44 20.48 -19.90
CA TRP A 90 -5.74 21.28 -18.70
C TRP A 90 -6.12 20.43 -17.49
N ASN A 91 -6.76 19.29 -17.74
CA ASN A 91 -7.15 18.33 -16.71
C ASN A 91 -6.06 17.28 -16.44
N SER A 92 -4.96 17.27 -17.19
CA SER A 92 -3.93 16.24 -17.06
C SER A 92 -3.06 16.46 -15.83
N VAL A 93 -2.85 15.40 -15.06
CA VAL A 93 -1.88 15.31 -13.98
C VAL A 93 -0.87 14.24 -14.36
N ASN A 94 0.42 14.57 -14.34
CA ASN A 94 1.49 13.61 -14.57
C ASN A 94 1.44 12.54 -13.48
N THR A 95 1.31 11.26 -13.86
CA THR A 95 1.46 10.17 -12.89
C THR A 95 2.92 9.80 -12.73
N MET A 96 3.28 9.39 -11.51
CA MET A 96 4.59 8.83 -11.18
C MET A 96 4.39 7.42 -10.65
N VAL A 97 4.42 6.44 -11.55
CA VAL A 97 4.25 5.03 -11.18
C VAL A 97 5.42 4.56 -10.32
N LYS A 98 5.15 3.78 -9.29
CA LYS A 98 6.16 3.35 -8.32
C LYS A 98 5.86 2.00 -7.63
N HIS A 99 6.84 1.31 -7.06
CA HIS A 99 8.26 1.65 -7.04
C HIS A 99 9.04 0.69 -7.93
N TRP A 100 9.57 1.15 -9.06
CA TRP A 100 10.20 0.28 -10.05
C TRP A 100 11.43 -0.45 -9.47
N PRO A 101 11.57 -1.78 -9.63
CA PRO A 101 10.84 -2.63 -10.57
C PRO A 101 9.64 -3.41 -9.97
N GLY A 102 9.07 -2.96 -8.86
CA GLY A 102 7.89 -3.55 -8.22
C GLY A 102 8.20 -4.38 -6.97
N THR A 103 9.36 -4.19 -6.37
CA THR A 103 9.98 -5.17 -5.47
C THR A 103 9.76 -4.91 -3.99
N GLY A 104 9.01 -3.88 -3.62
CA GLY A 104 8.90 -3.45 -2.22
C GLY A 104 8.27 -4.53 -1.33
N ALA A 105 7.30 -5.28 -1.88
CA ALA A 105 6.68 -6.42 -1.19
C ALA A 105 7.59 -7.65 -1.10
N CYS A 106 8.67 -7.71 -1.87
CA CYS A 106 9.63 -8.83 -1.85
C CYS A 106 10.67 -8.70 -0.72
N ASN A 107 10.58 -7.65 0.11
CA ASN A 107 11.56 -7.42 1.16
C ASN A 107 11.53 -8.55 2.19
N GLU A 108 12.71 -9.09 2.53
CA GLU A 108 12.81 -10.31 3.33
C GLU A 108 12.11 -10.15 4.68
N GLY A 109 11.14 -11.04 4.96
CA GLY A 109 10.38 -11.00 6.21
C GLY A 109 9.35 -9.87 6.30
N GLY A 110 8.98 -9.23 5.19
CA GLY A 110 8.02 -8.12 5.13
C GLY A 110 8.54 -6.80 5.70
N ARG A 111 9.86 -6.66 5.86
CA ARG A 111 10.49 -5.48 6.47
C ARG A 111 10.66 -4.37 5.43
N ASP A 112 10.27 -3.15 5.77
CA ASP A 112 10.21 -2.07 4.77
C ASP A 112 11.59 -1.47 4.43
N GLY A 113 11.83 -1.23 3.13
CA GLY A 113 13.08 -0.67 2.57
C GLY A 113 13.36 0.79 2.96
N HIS A 114 12.44 1.47 3.64
CA HIS A 114 12.73 2.77 4.26
C HIS A 114 13.67 2.68 5.46
N GLN A 115 13.94 1.48 5.96
CA GLN A 115 14.82 1.24 7.11
C GLN A 115 15.91 0.21 6.75
N GLY A 116 17.08 0.31 7.39
CA GLY A 116 18.23 -0.53 7.07
C GLY A 116 17.99 -2.03 7.30
N TYR A 117 17.18 -2.40 8.29
CA TYR A 117 16.82 -3.80 8.53
C TYR A 117 15.93 -4.39 7.42
N GLY A 118 15.29 -3.55 6.60
CA GLY A 118 14.42 -3.94 5.49
C GLY A 118 15.02 -3.68 4.11
N LYS A 119 16.31 -3.34 4.00
CA LYS A 119 16.91 -2.88 2.73
C LYS A 119 17.03 -3.91 1.60
N TYR A 120 16.69 -5.18 1.83
CA TYR A 120 16.91 -6.27 0.88
C TYR A 120 15.60 -6.91 0.40
N ALA A 121 15.41 -6.91 -0.92
CA ALA A 121 14.39 -7.70 -1.60
C ALA A 121 14.95 -9.07 -1.99
N VAL A 122 14.18 -10.13 -1.76
CA VAL A 122 14.58 -11.54 -1.99
C VAL A 122 13.57 -12.25 -2.88
N PHE A 123 14.06 -13.24 -3.64
CA PHE A 123 13.27 -13.94 -4.66
C PHE A 123 13.43 -15.46 -4.50
N PRO A 124 12.90 -16.05 -3.42
CA PRO A 124 13.07 -17.48 -3.13
C PRO A 124 12.58 -18.40 -4.25
N ASN A 125 11.56 -17.98 -5.03
CA ASN A 125 11.06 -18.74 -6.18
C ASN A 125 11.49 -18.17 -7.54
N GLY A 126 12.22 -17.05 -7.56
CA GLY A 126 12.72 -16.43 -8.79
C GLY A 126 11.67 -15.66 -9.59
N ASN A 127 10.57 -15.24 -8.95
CA ASN A 127 9.39 -14.64 -9.57
C ASN A 127 9.52 -13.13 -9.86
N PHE A 128 10.75 -12.62 -10.00
CA PHE A 128 11.03 -11.20 -10.23
C PHE A 128 10.22 -10.58 -11.38
N GLU A 129 10.06 -11.29 -12.50
CA GLU A 129 9.35 -10.77 -13.68
C GLU A 129 7.88 -10.43 -13.39
N LEU A 130 7.20 -11.20 -12.53
CA LEU A 130 5.80 -10.95 -12.17
C LEU A 130 5.59 -9.56 -11.56
N HIS A 131 6.56 -9.08 -10.78
CA HIS A 131 6.52 -7.78 -10.13
C HIS A 131 6.69 -6.61 -11.10
N THR A 132 7.25 -6.85 -12.28
CA THR A 132 7.45 -5.82 -13.31
C THR A 132 6.20 -5.57 -14.16
N LEU A 133 5.27 -6.55 -14.22
CA LEU A 133 4.12 -6.51 -15.12
C LEU A 133 3.18 -5.31 -14.90
N PRO A 134 2.88 -4.87 -13.67
CA PRO A 134 2.04 -3.68 -13.46
C PRO A 134 2.62 -2.41 -14.09
N PHE A 135 3.94 -2.34 -14.25
CA PHE A 135 4.60 -1.26 -14.97
C PHE A 135 4.59 -1.50 -16.47
N THR A 136 5.15 -2.63 -16.93
CA THR A 136 5.44 -2.88 -18.35
C THR A 136 4.17 -3.12 -19.17
N GLU A 137 3.20 -3.83 -18.59
CA GLU A 137 1.94 -4.15 -19.23
C GLU A 137 0.81 -3.20 -18.81
N GLY A 138 0.95 -2.52 -17.67
CA GLY A 138 -0.03 -1.55 -17.16
C GLY A 138 0.38 -0.12 -17.47
N ALA A 139 1.16 0.49 -16.59
CA ALA A 139 1.51 1.91 -16.64
C ALA A 139 2.25 2.37 -17.91
N PHE A 140 2.89 1.46 -18.65
CA PHE A 140 3.58 1.74 -19.92
C PHE A 140 2.78 1.39 -21.17
N LYS A 141 1.58 0.85 -21.00
CA LYS A 141 0.67 0.50 -22.10
C LYS A 141 -0.73 1.02 -21.79
N LEU A 142 -0.83 2.35 -21.77
CA LEU A 142 -2.07 3.06 -21.54
C LEU A 142 -2.98 3.00 -22.80
N GLU A 143 -4.29 2.91 -22.59
CA GLU A 143 -5.28 2.89 -23.67
C GLU A 143 -5.50 4.29 -24.23
N GLY A 144 -5.45 5.31 -23.37
CA GLY A 144 -5.59 6.72 -23.71
C GLY A 144 -4.49 7.23 -24.65
N LYS A 145 -4.65 8.46 -25.12
CA LYS A 145 -3.72 9.05 -26.11
C LYS A 145 -2.32 9.32 -25.52
N THR A 146 -2.18 9.37 -24.20
CA THR A 146 -0.90 9.62 -23.51
C THR A 146 0.05 8.41 -23.52
N LYS A 147 -0.47 7.19 -23.73
CA LYS A 147 0.23 5.90 -23.96
C LYS A 147 1.15 5.37 -22.84
N VAL A 148 1.73 6.23 -22.00
CA VAL A 148 2.70 5.85 -20.97
C VAL A 148 2.64 6.81 -19.77
N SER A 149 2.88 6.31 -18.55
CA SER A 149 3.05 7.12 -17.35
C SER A 149 4.21 8.12 -17.50
N ALA A 150 3.97 9.39 -17.21
CA ALA A 150 4.90 10.49 -17.48
C ALA A 150 6.12 10.52 -16.57
N ALA A 151 6.04 9.89 -15.40
CA ALA A 151 7.14 9.77 -14.46
C ALA A 151 7.17 8.38 -13.80
N LEU A 152 8.31 8.07 -13.21
CA LEU A 152 8.54 6.82 -12.49
C LEU A 152 9.45 7.05 -11.29
N MET A 153 9.19 6.31 -10.22
CA MET A 153 10.04 6.30 -9.02
C MET A 153 10.62 4.89 -8.79
N PRO A 154 11.96 4.73 -8.70
CA PRO A 154 12.58 3.45 -8.34
C PRO A 154 12.41 3.11 -6.86
N ASP A 155 12.42 1.82 -6.55
CA ASP A 155 12.44 1.25 -5.20
C ASP A 155 13.71 1.64 -4.42
N TYR A 156 13.63 1.57 -3.09
CA TYR A 156 14.78 1.61 -2.19
C TYR A 156 15.62 0.34 -2.29
N SER A 157 14.98 -0.83 -2.30
CA SER A 157 15.60 -2.11 -1.95
C SER A 157 16.73 -2.54 -2.90
N ALA A 158 17.75 -3.15 -2.31
CA ALA A 158 18.77 -3.91 -3.04
C ALA A 158 18.23 -5.32 -3.34
N CYS A 159 18.05 -5.64 -4.63
CA CYS A 159 17.45 -6.90 -5.07
C CYS A 159 18.48 -8.03 -5.13
N VAL A 160 18.47 -8.92 -4.14
CA VAL A 160 19.48 -9.98 -4.00
C VAL A 160 19.47 -10.92 -5.20
N GLY A 161 20.63 -11.11 -5.83
CA GLY A 161 20.80 -11.98 -7.00
C GLY A 161 20.33 -11.37 -8.33
N PHE A 162 19.59 -10.26 -8.30
CA PHE A 162 19.10 -9.57 -9.49
C PHE A 162 19.83 -8.25 -9.75
N GLU A 163 20.30 -7.55 -8.72
CA GLU A 163 21.12 -6.34 -8.83
C GLU A 163 22.61 -6.70 -8.64
N PRO A 164 23.46 -6.57 -9.68
CA PRO A 164 24.83 -7.09 -9.66
C PRO A 164 25.81 -6.29 -8.79
N ASP A 165 25.55 -5.01 -8.55
CA ASP A 165 26.40 -4.14 -7.73
C ASP A 165 26.02 -4.20 -6.24
N GLY A 166 24.92 -4.90 -5.89
CA GLY A 166 24.38 -4.97 -4.54
C GLY A 166 23.79 -3.65 -4.03
N VAL A 167 23.35 -2.76 -4.93
CA VAL A 167 22.84 -1.43 -4.58
C VAL A 167 21.32 -1.35 -4.69
N GLY A 168 20.73 -0.36 -4.01
CA GLY A 168 19.31 -0.04 -4.14
C GLY A 168 18.90 0.33 -5.57
N SER A 169 17.62 0.11 -5.92
CA SER A 169 17.14 0.25 -7.30
C SER A 169 17.37 1.62 -7.92
N GLY A 170 17.32 2.71 -7.13
CA GLY A 170 17.66 4.07 -7.59
C GLY A 170 19.12 4.29 -7.98
N PHE A 171 20.02 3.39 -7.61
CA PHE A 171 21.45 3.40 -7.99
C PHE A 171 21.77 2.41 -9.11
N SER A 172 20.85 1.52 -9.48
CA SER A 172 21.11 0.42 -10.39
C SER A 172 21.05 0.85 -11.85
N ARG A 173 22.17 0.73 -12.58
CA ARG A 173 22.18 0.91 -14.03
C ARG A 173 21.35 -0.16 -14.73
N LYS A 174 21.39 -1.41 -14.25
CA LYS A 174 20.63 -2.52 -14.82
C LYS A 174 19.13 -2.21 -14.82
N PHE A 175 18.60 -1.79 -13.68
CA PHE A 175 17.15 -1.52 -13.58
C PHE A 175 16.74 -0.24 -14.29
N ILE A 176 17.59 0.80 -14.26
CA ILE A 176 17.23 2.11 -14.83
C ILE A 176 17.57 2.23 -16.31
N GLN A 177 18.82 2.00 -16.71
CA GLN A 177 19.19 2.09 -18.13
C GLN A 177 18.70 0.86 -18.89
N ASP A 178 19.20 -0.32 -18.53
CA ASP A 178 19.08 -1.49 -19.39
C ASP A 178 17.61 -1.96 -19.45
N MET A 179 16.96 -2.14 -18.31
CA MET A 179 15.57 -2.61 -18.27
C MET A 179 14.56 -1.51 -18.60
N LEU A 180 14.71 -0.31 -18.04
CA LEU A 180 13.68 0.72 -18.19
C LEU A 180 13.90 1.61 -19.43
N ARG A 181 15.06 2.24 -19.59
CA ARG A 181 15.30 3.12 -20.76
C ARG A 181 15.42 2.34 -22.06
N GLU A 182 16.16 1.24 -22.08
CA GLU A 182 16.46 0.51 -23.31
C GLU A 182 15.36 -0.50 -23.66
N GLN A 183 15.05 -1.46 -22.78
CA GLN A 183 14.06 -2.50 -23.10
C GLN A 183 12.63 -1.97 -23.19
N GLN A 184 12.22 -1.04 -22.33
CA GLN A 184 10.86 -0.44 -22.37
C GLN A 184 10.78 0.84 -23.20
N ASN A 185 11.90 1.33 -23.76
CA ASN A 185 11.97 2.61 -24.49
C ASN A 185 11.34 3.79 -23.71
N TYR A 186 11.55 3.82 -22.39
CA TYR A 186 10.90 4.80 -21.51
C TYR A 186 11.61 6.16 -21.52
N ASP A 187 10.96 7.22 -22.00
CA ASP A 187 11.51 8.60 -22.01
C ASP A 187 10.91 9.55 -20.96
N GLY A 188 10.12 9.03 -20.00
CA GLY A 188 9.55 9.84 -18.91
C GLY A 188 10.57 10.26 -17.85
N VAL A 189 10.13 11.07 -16.88
CA VAL A 189 10.99 11.52 -15.76
C VAL A 189 11.23 10.37 -14.80
N ILE A 190 12.48 10.12 -14.43
CA ILE A 190 12.81 9.23 -13.32
C ILE A 190 13.20 10.05 -12.09
N CYS A 191 12.41 9.95 -11.03
CA CYS A 191 12.67 10.59 -9.76
C CYS A 191 13.11 9.53 -8.75
N SER A 192 14.26 9.70 -8.09
CA SER A 192 14.60 8.80 -6.98
C SER A 192 13.55 8.87 -5.88
N ASP A 193 13.42 7.80 -5.11
CA ASP A 193 12.68 7.87 -3.85
C ASP A 193 13.45 8.72 -2.82
N TRP A 194 12.82 8.93 -1.67
CA TRP A 194 13.14 9.98 -0.72
C TRP A 194 14.42 9.72 0.07
N GLY A 195 15.43 10.55 -0.21
CA GLY A 195 16.63 10.65 0.60
C GLY A 195 17.61 9.50 0.42
N ILE A 196 17.62 8.82 -0.73
CA ILE A 196 18.56 7.72 -1.00
C ILE A 196 20.03 8.16 -0.95
N THR A 197 20.32 9.45 -1.15
CA THR A 197 21.70 9.98 -1.14
C THR A 197 22.18 10.45 0.25
N HIS A 198 21.29 10.52 1.25
CA HIS A 198 21.62 10.93 2.60
C HIS A 198 22.32 9.83 3.39
N ASP A 199 23.00 10.18 4.48
CA ASP A 199 23.65 9.21 5.35
C ASP A 199 22.63 8.35 6.11
N GLU A 200 22.88 7.05 6.12
CA GLU A 200 22.31 6.15 7.12
C GLU A 200 22.93 6.51 8.48
N VAL A 201 22.11 6.51 9.52
CA VAL A 201 22.57 6.79 10.90
C VAL A 201 22.39 5.58 11.82
N GLY A 202 21.86 4.47 11.29
CA GLY A 202 21.64 3.21 11.97
C GLY A 202 20.56 2.36 11.28
N VAL A 203 20.58 1.05 11.53
CA VAL A 203 19.73 0.05 10.87
C VAL A 203 18.22 0.29 11.07
N TYR A 204 17.81 0.92 12.17
CA TYR A 204 16.41 1.18 12.53
C TYR A 204 15.95 2.61 12.22
N ALA A 205 16.85 3.49 11.79
CA ALA A 205 16.54 4.90 11.62
C ALA A 205 15.90 5.14 10.24
N CYS A 206 14.70 5.70 10.20
CA CYS A 206 14.08 6.16 8.96
C CYS A 206 14.70 7.49 8.47
N LYS A 207 15.98 7.45 8.08
CA LYS A 207 16.78 8.61 7.63
C LYS A 207 17.29 8.38 6.21
N GLY A 208 18.60 8.53 5.96
CA GLY A 208 19.19 8.26 4.66
C GLY A 208 19.10 6.78 4.34
N LYS A 209 18.85 6.48 3.06
CA LYS A 209 18.64 5.12 2.55
C LYS A 209 19.65 4.78 1.43
N PRO A 210 20.98 4.92 1.68
CA PRO A 210 22.00 4.74 0.65
C PRO A 210 22.36 3.26 0.49
N TRP A 211 21.37 2.39 0.26
CA TRP A 211 21.56 0.95 0.29
C TRP A 211 22.61 0.47 -0.73
N GLY A 212 23.65 -0.19 -0.24
CA GLY A 212 24.84 -0.62 -1.01
C GLY A 212 25.85 0.50 -1.30
N MET A 213 25.58 1.72 -0.85
CA MET A 213 26.38 2.93 -1.05
C MET A 213 26.66 3.67 0.27
N GLU A 214 26.48 2.99 1.41
CA GLU A 214 26.60 3.55 2.75
C GLU A 214 28.00 4.14 3.00
N THR A 215 29.04 3.49 2.49
CA THR A 215 30.45 3.91 2.65
C THR A 215 30.89 5.05 1.73
N LYS A 216 30.02 5.47 0.80
CA LYS A 216 30.31 6.53 -0.17
C LYS A 216 29.91 7.89 0.36
N SER A 217 30.61 8.93 -0.07
CA SER A 217 30.21 10.31 0.22
C SER A 217 28.88 10.65 -0.45
N VAL A 218 28.18 11.65 0.08
CA VAL A 218 26.92 12.15 -0.51
C VAL A 218 27.12 12.54 -1.98
N ALA A 219 28.25 13.15 -2.36
CA ALA A 219 28.56 13.50 -3.75
C ALA A 219 28.74 12.26 -4.64
N GLU A 220 29.44 11.23 -4.17
CA GLU A 220 29.59 9.96 -4.91
C GLU A 220 28.26 9.23 -5.10
N ARG A 221 27.36 9.30 -4.11
CA ARG A 221 26.00 8.74 -4.20
C ARG A 221 25.19 9.47 -5.28
N HIS A 222 25.21 10.81 -5.28
CA HIS A 222 24.58 11.61 -6.33
C HIS A 222 25.16 11.28 -7.72
N TYR A 223 26.49 11.13 -7.80
CA TYR A 223 27.15 10.72 -9.06
C TYR A 223 26.66 9.34 -9.53
N LYS A 224 26.57 8.33 -8.65
CA LYS A 224 26.05 7.00 -9.00
C LYS A 224 24.61 7.07 -9.52
N VAL A 225 23.73 7.85 -8.88
CA VAL A 225 22.34 8.07 -9.32
C VAL A 225 22.29 8.74 -10.70
N LEU A 226 23.14 9.75 -10.96
CA LEU A 226 23.24 10.37 -12.28
C LEU A 226 23.68 9.34 -13.34
N MET A 227 24.69 8.53 -13.04
CA MET A 227 25.18 7.51 -13.96
C MET A 227 24.17 6.38 -14.22
N ALA A 228 23.32 6.08 -13.23
CA ALA A 228 22.20 5.16 -13.40
C ALA A 228 21.11 5.70 -14.35
N GLY A 229 21.02 7.02 -14.56
CA GLY A 229 20.06 7.62 -15.51
C GLY A 229 18.82 8.27 -14.87
N VAL A 230 18.86 8.50 -13.54
CA VAL A 230 17.81 9.19 -12.79
C VAL A 230 17.82 10.69 -13.09
N ASP A 231 16.65 11.29 -13.33
CA ASP A 231 16.49 12.68 -13.74
C ASP A 231 16.36 13.65 -12.57
N GLN A 232 15.74 13.22 -11.47
CA GLN A 232 15.38 14.05 -10.32
C GLN A 232 15.69 13.32 -8.99
N PHE A 233 16.07 14.06 -7.96
CA PHE A 233 16.37 13.54 -6.63
C PHE A 233 15.23 13.79 -5.65
N GLY A 234 14.63 12.71 -5.13
CA GLY A 234 13.66 12.77 -4.04
C GLY A 234 14.32 13.13 -2.71
N GLY A 235 13.77 14.11 -1.99
CA GLY A 235 14.26 14.52 -0.67
C GLY A 235 15.56 15.33 -0.65
N ASN A 236 16.07 15.82 -1.80
CA ASN A 236 17.25 16.67 -1.87
C ASN A 236 16.88 18.11 -2.22
N ASN A 237 17.14 19.05 -1.31
CA ASN A 237 16.84 20.48 -1.50
C ASN A 237 18.09 21.34 -1.77
N ASP A 238 19.27 20.74 -1.79
CA ASP A 238 20.54 21.43 -1.92
C ASP A 238 21.22 21.17 -3.27
N ARG A 239 21.66 22.25 -3.94
CA ARG A 239 22.39 22.10 -5.22
C ARG A 239 23.82 21.62 -5.07
N GLY A 240 24.44 21.84 -3.90
CA GLY A 240 25.88 21.59 -3.67
C GLY A 240 26.31 20.16 -4.01
N PRO A 241 25.70 19.14 -3.41
CA PRO A 241 26.02 17.75 -3.72
C PRO A 241 25.87 17.37 -5.20
N VAL A 242 24.91 17.98 -5.92
CA VAL A 242 24.72 17.76 -7.36
C VAL A 242 25.85 18.38 -8.18
N LEU A 243 26.35 19.55 -7.79
CA LEU A 243 27.51 20.18 -8.42
C LEU A 243 28.80 19.39 -8.16
N ASP A 244 28.98 18.87 -6.96
CA ASP A 244 30.12 18.03 -6.63
C ASP A 244 30.09 16.71 -7.43
N ALA A 245 28.91 16.09 -7.56
CA ALA A 245 28.70 14.94 -8.44
C ALA A 245 29.00 15.26 -9.91
N TYR A 246 28.68 16.47 -10.37
CA TYR A 246 29.03 16.92 -11.72
C TYR A 246 30.56 17.00 -11.89
N HIS A 247 31.29 17.58 -10.94
CA HIS A 247 32.76 17.63 -10.99
C HIS A 247 33.40 16.24 -11.00
N ILE A 248 32.93 15.32 -10.15
CA ILE A 248 33.34 13.90 -10.17
C ILE A 248 33.11 13.29 -11.55
N GLY A 249 31.98 13.60 -12.18
CA GLY A 249 31.65 13.14 -13.52
C GLY A 249 32.54 13.74 -14.61
N VAL A 250 32.90 15.02 -14.51
CA VAL A 250 33.80 15.68 -15.47
C VAL A 250 35.17 15.01 -15.45
N GLU A 251 35.69 14.71 -14.25
CA GLU A 251 36.97 14.01 -14.08
C GLU A 251 36.96 12.59 -14.68
N LYS A 252 35.82 11.89 -14.58
CA LYS A 252 35.71 10.47 -14.96
C LYS A 252 35.23 10.22 -16.40
N GLN A 253 34.34 11.07 -16.92
CA GLN A 253 33.67 10.89 -18.22
C GLN A 253 34.01 12.00 -19.23
N GLY A 254 34.60 13.11 -18.77
CA GLY A 254 34.82 14.31 -19.56
C GLY A 254 33.65 15.30 -19.50
N GLU A 255 33.98 16.57 -19.70
CA GLU A 255 33.02 17.69 -19.56
C GLU A 255 31.87 17.60 -20.57
N GLU A 256 32.17 17.29 -21.83
CA GLU A 256 31.16 17.20 -22.89
C GLU A 256 30.08 16.16 -22.56
N TRP A 257 30.50 14.98 -22.10
CA TRP A 257 29.59 13.92 -21.72
C TRP A 257 28.69 14.34 -20.55
N MET A 258 29.27 14.94 -19.51
CA MET A 258 28.50 15.40 -18.36
C MET A 258 27.53 16.52 -18.71
N GLN A 259 27.93 17.46 -19.56
CA GLN A 259 27.05 18.52 -20.05
C GLN A 259 25.83 17.93 -20.77
N GLN A 260 26.02 16.92 -21.63
CA GLN A 260 24.91 16.21 -22.27
C GLN A 260 24.02 15.52 -21.23
N ARG A 261 24.62 14.81 -20.28
CA ARG A 261 23.89 14.13 -19.21
C ARG A 261 23.03 15.09 -18.37
N MET A 262 23.51 16.30 -18.11
CA MET A 262 22.79 17.32 -17.34
C MET A 262 21.72 18.06 -18.15
N ARG A 263 21.74 18.01 -19.49
CA ARG A 263 20.72 18.62 -20.36
C ARG A 263 19.49 17.75 -20.57
N THR A 264 19.63 16.42 -20.45
CA THR A 264 18.51 15.49 -20.66
C THR A 264 17.40 15.61 -19.59
N PRO A 265 17.68 15.65 -18.27
CA PRO A 265 16.64 15.75 -17.26
C PRO A 265 15.79 17.02 -17.35
N PRO A 266 16.36 18.25 -17.52
CA PRO A 266 15.57 19.45 -17.69
C PRO A 266 14.59 19.38 -18.86
N ARG A 267 14.96 18.75 -20.00
CA ARG A 267 14.03 18.54 -21.11
C ARG A 267 12.80 17.75 -20.65
N ARG A 268 12.98 16.62 -19.97
CA ARG A 268 11.88 15.75 -19.50
C ARG A 268 11.01 16.45 -18.47
N LEU A 269 11.63 17.14 -17.51
CA LEU A 269 10.93 17.91 -16.49
C LEU A 269 10.09 19.03 -17.12
N LEU A 270 10.67 19.79 -18.06
CA LEU A 270 9.97 20.84 -18.78
C LEU A 270 8.83 20.27 -19.64
N THR A 271 9.03 19.13 -20.30
CA THR A 271 7.96 18.45 -21.06
C THR A 271 6.74 18.17 -20.18
N ASN A 272 6.92 17.67 -18.95
CA ASN A 272 5.80 17.41 -18.04
C ASN A 272 5.08 18.70 -17.58
N ILE A 273 5.79 19.83 -17.53
CA ILE A 273 5.20 21.15 -17.25
C ILE A 273 4.39 21.65 -18.46
N PHE A 274 4.94 21.57 -19.68
CA PHE A 274 4.25 21.97 -20.91
C PHE A 274 3.00 21.11 -21.19
N ARG A 275 3.10 19.79 -21.01
CA ARG A 275 1.98 18.85 -21.20
C ARG A 275 0.73 19.23 -20.40
N THR A 276 0.90 19.81 -19.22
CA THR A 276 -0.20 20.16 -18.30
C THR A 276 -0.66 21.62 -18.43
N GLY A 277 -0.19 22.34 -19.46
CA GLY A 277 -0.57 23.73 -19.74
C GLY A 277 -0.03 24.76 -18.74
N LEU A 278 0.93 24.38 -17.88
CA LEU A 278 1.43 25.26 -16.81
C LEU A 278 2.29 26.42 -17.33
N PHE A 279 2.83 26.32 -18.54
CA PHE A 279 3.53 27.43 -19.20
C PHE A 279 2.54 28.50 -19.67
N GLU A 280 1.38 28.08 -20.13
CA GLU A 280 0.32 28.98 -20.61
C GLU A 280 -0.43 29.62 -19.44
N ASN A 281 -0.77 28.85 -18.40
CA ASN A 281 -1.38 29.38 -17.19
C ASN A 281 -1.08 28.51 -15.94
N PRO A 282 -0.23 29.00 -15.01
CA PRO A 282 0.04 28.31 -13.75
C PRO A 282 -0.89 28.74 -12.60
N TYR A 283 -1.77 29.72 -12.80
CA TYR A 283 -2.54 30.35 -11.73
C TYR A 283 -3.91 29.67 -11.53
N LEU A 284 -4.36 29.64 -10.27
CA LEU A 284 -5.63 29.05 -9.87
C LEU A 284 -6.72 30.09 -9.69
N ASP A 285 -7.97 29.65 -9.83
CA ASP A 285 -9.16 30.38 -9.42
C ASP A 285 -9.74 29.77 -8.14
N PRO A 286 -9.58 30.42 -6.97
CA PRO A 286 -10.10 29.91 -5.71
C PRO A 286 -11.62 29.70 -5.69
N ALA A 287 -12.39 30.46 -6.48
CA ALA A 287 -13.84 30.27 -6.57
C ALA A 287 -14.14 28.93 -7.24
N HIS A 288 -13.52 28.66 -8.39
CA HIS A 288 -13.61 27.37 -9.07
C HIS A 288 -13.13 26.20 -8.19
N THR A 289 -12.00 26.34 -7.49
CA THR A 289 -11.52 25.33 -6.54
C THR A 289 -12.59 24.99 -5.49
N SER A 290 -13.23 26.01 -4.92
CA SER A 290 -14.26 25.83 -3.88
C SER A 290 -15.53 25.16 -4.41
N GLU A 291 -15.84 25.35 -5.69
CA GLU A 291 -17.00 24.74 -6.34
C GLU A 291 -16.77 23.27 -6.72
N VAL A 292 -15.57 22.94 -7.18
CA VAL A 292 -15.26 21.62 -7.77
C VAL A 292 -14.75 20.61 -6.75
N VAL A 293 -13.84 21.01 -5.87
CA VAL A 293 -13.17 20.07 -4.96
C VAL A 293 -14.17 19.59 -3.90
N GLY A 294 -14.48 18.30 -3.94
CA GLY A 294 -15.45 17.69 -3.04
C GLY A 294 -16.89 18.11 -3.31
N CYS A 295 -17.23 18.47 -4.56
CA CYS A 295 -18.61 18.75 -4.92
C CYS A 295 -19.53 17.55 -4.63
N PRO A 296 -20.84 17.77 -4.43
CA PRO A 296 -21.78 16.70 -4.07
C PRO A 296 -21.74 15.49 -5.02
N GLU A 297 -21.58 15.74 -6.32
CA GLU A 297 -21.50 14.69 -7.34
C GLU A 297 -20.27 13.79 -7.14
N PHE A 298 -19.09 14.38 -6.94
CA PHE A 298 -17.85 13.61 -6.72
C PHE A 298 -17.85 12.91 -5.37
N MET A 299 -18.43 13.53 -4.33
CA MET A 299 -18.62 12.89 -3.03
C MET A 299 -19.55 11.68 -3.13
N GLN A 300 -20.59 11.75 -3.96
CA GLN A 300 -21.50 10.63 -4.19
C GLN A 300 -20.80 9.49 -4.94
N GLU A 301 -20.05 9.78 -6.02
CA GLU A 301 -19.31 8.73 -6.74
C GLU A 301 -18.26 8.05 -5.86
N GLY A 302 -17.53 8.83 -5.05
CA GLY A 302 -16.58 8.28 -4.09
C GLY A 302 -17.25 7.42 -3.02
N TYR A 303 -18.44 7.80 -2.55
CA TYR A 303 -19.21 7.01 -1.60
C TYR A 303 -19.77 5.71 -2.22
N ASP A 304 -20.25 5.77 -3.47
CA ASP A 304 -20.71 4.59 -4.21
C ASP A 304 -19.57 3.59 -4.44
N ALA A 305 -18.35 4.08 -4.69
CA ALA A 305 -17.16 3.24 -4.73
C ALA A 305 -16.88 2.58 -3.38
N GLN A 306 -16.97 3.33 -2.27
CA GLN A 306 -16.79 2.77 -0.92
C GLN A 306 -17.79 1.64 -0.61
N LEU A 307 -19.06 1.78 -1.01
CA LEU A 307 -20.07 0.71 -0.85
C LEU A 307 -19.67 -0.59 -1.60
N LYS A 308 -18.99 -0.45 -2.74
CA LYS A 308 -18.49 -1.58 -3.55
C LYS A 308 -17.14 -2.13 -3.11
N SER A 309 -16.53 -1.55 -2.06
CA SER A 309 -15.20 -1.92 -1.56
C SER A 309 -15.22 -2.72 -0.27
N VAL A 310 -16.35 -2.80 0.44
CA VAL A 310 -16.46 -3.54 1.70
C VAL A 310 -16.70 -5.02 1.42
N VAL A 311 -15.76 -5.87 1.86
CA VAL A 311 -15.83 -7.32 1.67
C VAL A 311 -16.56 -7.94 2.85
N MET A 312 -17.65 -8.65 2.59
CA MET A 312 -18.31 -9.50 3.58
C MET A 312 -17.69 -10.89 3.51
N LEU A 313 -17.01 -11.32 4.57
CA LEU A 313 -16.39 -12.64 4.64
C LEU A 313 -17.34 -13.71 5.16
N LYS A 314 -18.17 -13.35 6.14
CA LYS A 314 -19.06 -14.26 6.86
C LYS A 314 -20.41 -13.62 7.12
N ASN A 315 -21.47 -14.41 7.00
CA ASN A 315 -22.84 -14.06 7.39
C ASN A 315 -23.57 -15.33 7.90
N HIS A 316 -23.17 -15.79 9.09
CA HIS A 316 -23.65 -17.02 9.70
C HIS A 316 -25.17 -16.99 9.86
N ALA A 317 -25.84 -18.07 9.43
CA ALA A 317 -27.29 -18.23 9.50
C ALA A 317 -28.11 -17.05 8.92
N GLY A 318 -27.51 -16.20 8.07
CA GLY A 318 -28.18 -15.03 7.50
C GLY A 318 -28.55 -13.95 8.52
N VAL A 319 -27.70 -13.68 9.51
CA VAL A 319 -27.94 -12.62 10.51
C VAL A 319 -28.05 -11.21 9.91
N LEU A 320 -27.46 -10.98 8.73
CA LEU A 320 -27.57 -9.74 7.96
C LEU A 320 -28.39 -9.92 6.67
N PRO A 321 -29.09 -8.86 6.23
CA PRO A 321 -29.17 -7.52 6.85
C PRO A 321 -30.04 -7.48 8.12
N LEU A 322 -29.77 -6.50 8.99
CA LEU A 322 -30.58 -6.22 10.17
C LEU A 322 -31.90 -5.55 9.78
N GLU A 323 -33.00 -6.30 9.84
CA GLU A 323 -34.32 -5.78 9.51
C GLU A 323 -34.91 -4.88 10.61
N GLY A 324 -35.35 -3.69 10.21
CA GLY A 324 -35.99 -2.72 11.10
C GLY A 324 -35.02 -1.99 12.04
N LYS A 325 -35.56 -1.22 12.98
CA LYS A 325 -34.76 -0.42 13.93
C LYS A 325 -34.33 -1.27 15.13
N LYS A 326 -33.42 -2.21 14.89
CA LYS A 326 -32.83 -3.08 15.93
C LYS A 326 -32.09 -2.26 16.99
N LYS A 327 -32.06 -2.78 18.21
CA LYS A 327 -31.20 -2.27 19.28
C LYS A 327 -29.78 -2.76 19.08
N VAL A 328 -28.81 -1.87 19.01
CA VAL A 328 -27.40 -2.22 18.80
C VAL A 328 -26.55 -1.77 19.97
N TYR A 329 -25.65 -2.66 20.41
CA TYR A 329 -24.57 -2.33 21.33
C TYR A 329 -23.27 -2.16 20.55
N ILE A 330 -22.57 -1.05 20.80
CA ILE A 330 -21.29 -0.74 20.16
C ILE A 330 -20.29 -0.45 21.28
N PRO A 331 -19.37 -1.38 21.58
CA PRO A 331 -18.42 -1.18 22.65
C PRO A 331 -17.37 -0.13 22.27
N GLU A 332 -16.82 0.53 23.30
CA GLU A 332 -15.64 1.40 23.14
C GLU A 332 -14.38 0.53 22.92
N ARG A 333 -13.50 1.00 22.04
CA ARG A 333 -12.22 0.34 21.75
C ARG A 333 -11.09 1.03 22.52
N TYR A 334 -10.27 0.24 23.22
CA TYR A 334 -9.09 0.73 23.93
C TYR A 334 -7.80 0.31 23.21
N VAL A 335 -6.87 1.26 23.04
CA VAL A 335 -5.56 1.03 22.45
C VAL A 335 -4.48 1.56 23.38
N PRO A 336 -3.50 0.75 23.82
CA PRO A 336 -2.39 1.24 24.64
C PRO A 336 -1.43 2.10 23.82
N SER A 337 -0.58 2.88 24.50
CA SER A 337 0.45 3.69 23.82
C SER A 337 1.46 2.81 23.07
N TYR A 338 1.91 3.26 21.89
CA TYR A 338 2.90 2.55 21.07
C TYR A 338 3.77 3.51 20.26
N ILE A 339 4.79 2.98 19.58
CA ILE A 339 5.65 3.74 18.67
C ILE A 339 5.22 3.46 17.24
N ASP A 340 4.95 4.51 16.47
CA ASP A 340 4.60 4.41 15.06
C ASP A 340 5.85 4.16 14.19
N PHE A 341 5.60 3.96 12.89
CA PHE A 341 6.65 3.65 11.92
C PHE A 341 7.74 4.73 11.81
N TRP A 342 7.37 5.99 12.05
CA TRP A 342 8.28 7.13 11.95
C TRP A 342 9.05 7.38 13.26
N GLY A 343 8.84 6.54 14.27
CA GLY A 343 9.43 6.67 15.60
C GLY A 343 8.67 7.61 16.54
N GLY A 344 7.48 8.07 16.12
CA GLY A 344 6.60 8.91 16.93
C GLY A 344 5.88 8.09 18.00
N ARG A 345 5.76 8.65 19.21
CA ARG A 345 4.97 8.05 20.28
C ARG A 345 3.49 8.41 20.09
N ILE A 346 2.66 7.39 19.97
CA ILE A 346 1.20 7.49 20.03
C ILE A 346 0.77 7.19 21.46
N GLU A 347 0.08 8.14 22.10
CA GLU A 347 -0.45 7.95 23.45
C GLU A 347 -1.63 6.97 23.47
N GLU A 348 -1.99 6.51 24.66
CA GLU A 348 -3.16 5.64 24.85
C GLU A 348 -4.46 6.29 24.37
N GLN A 349 -5.39 5.47 23.85
CA GLN A 349 -6.62 5.95 23.23
C GLN A 349 -7.83 5.15 23.69
N HIS A 350 -8.91 5.87 23.97
CA HIS A 350 -10.27 5.37 24.14
C HIS A 350 -11.11 5.86 22.96
N ILE A 351 -11.52 4.93 22.10
CA ILE A 351 -12.11 5.22 20.80
C ILE A 351 -13.58 4.83 20.82
N THR A 352 -14.46 5.82 20.74
CA THR A 352 -15.87 5.62 20.39
C THR A 352 -15.98 5.46 18.86
N PRO A 353 -16.32 4.27 18.32
CA PRO A 353 -16.17 4.03 16.87
C PRO A 353 -17.14 4.83 15.99
N LEU A 354 -18.31 5.20 16.51
CA LEU A 354 -19.36 5.92 15.80
C LEU A 354 -20.00 6.97 16.68
N SER A 355 -20.40 8.10 16.09
CA SER A 355 -21.25 9.06 16.80
C SER A 355 -22.65 8.51 16.99
N LYS A 356 -23.31 8.93 18.08
CA LYS A 356 -24.68 8.54 18.38
C LYS A 356 -25.63 8.94 17.25
N GLU A 357 -25.47 10.14 16.71
CA GLU A 357 -26.30 10.69 15.63
C GLU A 357 -26.19 9.82 14.38
N LEU A 358 -24.99 9.33 14.04
CA LEU A 358 -24.78 8.45 12.90
C LEU A 358 -25.51 7.11 13.10
N VAL A 359 -25.41 6.49 14.28
CA VAL A 359 -26.07 5.22 14.58
C VAL A 359 -27.60 5.34 14.59
N GLU A 360 -28.13 6.40 15.20
CA GLU A 360 -29.58 6.60 15.37
C GLU A 360 -30.36 6.82 14.07
N ARG A 361 -29.66 7.12 12.96
CA ARG A 361 -30.21 7.11 11.59
C ARG A 361 -30.59 5.72 11.09
N TYR A 362 -30.06 4.65 11.71
CA TYR A 362 -30.20 3.27 11.27
C TYR A 362 -30.82 2.39 12.36
N PHE A 363 -30.28 2.47 13.57
CA PHE A 363 -30.55 1.55 14.68
C PHE A 363 -30.86 2.32 15.97
N GLU A 364 -31.31 1.63 17.02
CA GLU A 364 -31.42 2.21 18.38
C GLU A 364 -30.14 1.88 19.16
N LEU A 365 -29.37 2.88 19.56
CA LEU A 365 -28.13 2.65 20.33
C LEU A 365 -28.47 2.40 21.81
N VAL A 366 -28.03 1.26 22.34
CA VAL A 366 -28.18 0.92 23.77
C VAL A 366 -26.81 0.87 24.48
N SER A 367 -26.82 1.04 25.80
CA SER A 367 -25.60 1.12 26.61
C SER A 367 -25.11 -0.23 27.13
N THR A 368 -25.98 -1.26 27.13
CA THR A 368 -25.62 -2.59 27.64
C THR A 368 -25.84 -3.67 26.58
N PRO A 369 -24.97 -4.70 26.53
CA PRO A 369 -25.15 -5.81 25.61
C PRO A 369 -26.42 -6.61 25.90
N GLN A 370 -26.96 -6.58 27.13
CA GLN A 370 -28.18 -7.31 27.49
C GLN A 370 -29.42 -6.73 26.79
N GLU A 371 -29.49 -5.41 26.62
CA GLU A 371 -30.60 -4.71 25.97
C GLU A 371 -30.56 -4.78 24.44
N ALA A 372 -29.41 -5.11 23.85
CA ALA A 372 -29.21 -5.11 22.41
C ALA A 372 -29.79 -6.34 21.73
N ASP A 373 -30.26 -6.19 20.50
CA ASP A 373 -30.59 -7.29 19.60
C ASP A 373 -29.33 -7.83 18.90
N ALA A 374 -28.34 -6.97 18.63
CA ALA A 374 -27.06 -7.31 18.03
C ALA A 374 -25.94 -6.40 18.55
N ALA A 375 -24.69 -6.85 18.46
CA ALA A 375 -23.52 -6.00 18.73
C ALA A 375 -22.74 -5.72 17.44
N ILE A 376 -22.17 -4.52 17.35
CA ILE A 376 -21.28 -4.12 16.25
C ILE A 376 -19.93 -3.79 16.84
N VAL A 377 -18.90 -4.58 16.53
CA VAL A 377 -17.55 -4.43 17.07
C VAL A 377 -16.60 -3.97 15.97
N PHE A 378 -15.95 -2.83 16.18
CA PHE A 378 -14.96 -2.27 15.26
C PHE A 378 -13.55 -2.53 15.77
N ILE A 379 -12.72 -3.13 14.93
CA ILE A 379 -11.31 -3.44 15.23
C ILE A 379 -10.41 -3.06 14.06
N GLU A 380 -9.10 -3.06 14.28
CA GLU A 380 -8.08 -2.79 13.26
C GLU A 380 -7.22 -4.05 13.04
N SER A 381 -6.47 -4.10 11.93
CA SER A 381 -5.45 -5.13 11.71
C SER A 381 -4.52 -5.31 12.93
N PRO A 382 -4.03 -6.53 13.21
CA PRO A 382 -3.02 -6.75 14.24
C PRO A 382 -1.78 -5.90 14.05
N ASN A 383 -1.32 -5.26 15.12
CA ASN A 383 -0.14 -4.40 15.13
C ASN A 383 0.92 -4.98 16.08
N SER A 384 1.88 -5.72 15.53
CA SER A 384 3.04 -6.23 16.26
C SER A 384 4.32 -5.41 16.02
N GLY A 385 4.22 -4.19 15.48
CA GLY A 385 5.36 -3.40 15.05
C GLY A 385 5.97 -3.87 13.71
N TYR A 386 7.18 -3.36 13.43
CA TYR A 386 7.74 -3.33 12.06
C TYR A 386 8.92 -4.30 11.84
N GLY A 387 9.08 -5.30 12.71
CA GLY A 387 10.06 -6.37 12.53
C GLY A 387 11.44 -6.12 13.15
N PHE A 388 11.59 -5.10 14.00
CA PHE A 388 12.85 -4.78 14.69
C PHE A 388 12.63 -4.24 16.10
N ASP A 389 13.50 -4.63 17.03
CA ASP A 389 13.56 -4.21 18.42
C ASP A 389 14.91 -3.51 18.67
N GLU A 390 14.90 -2.19 18.61
CA GLU A 390 16.08 -1.34 18.77
C GLU A 390 16.77 -1.59 20.11
N GLU A 391 16.00 -1.68 21.20
CA GLU A 391 16.57 -1.82 22.53
C GLU A 391 17.28 -3.17 22.69
N ALA A 392 16.70 -4.25 22.15
CA ALA A 392 17.37 -5.55 22.16
C ALA A 392 18.67 -5.56 21.37
N ALA A 393 18.72 -4.91 20.20
CA ALA A 393 19.94 -4.76 19.42
C ALA A 393 20.99 -3.91 20.18
N ARG A 394 20.58 -2.74 20.67
CA ARG A 394 21.46 -1.77 21.35
C ARG A 394 22.06 -2.32 22.64
N THR A 395 21.32 -3.15 23.36
CA THR A 395 21.79 -3.79 24.61
C THR A 395 22.56 -5.08 24.37
N GLY A 396 22.65 -5.56 23.13
CA GLY A 396 23.30 -6.83 22.78
C GLY A 396 22.56 -8.05 23.31
N LYS A 397 21.26 -7.93 23.62
CA LYS A 397 20.43 -9.06 24.06
C LYS A 397 20.28 -10.11 22.95
N ASP A 398 20.05 -9.65 21.73
CA ASP A 398 20.01 -10.44 20.50
C ASP A 398 20.19 -9.49 19.29
N THR A 399 20.01 -9.97 18.05
CA THR A 399 20.22 -9.17 16.83
C THR A 399 19.13 -8.11 16.54
N GLY A 400 18.14 -7.93 17.41
CA GLY A 400 17.06 -6.95 17.26
C GLY A 400 15.91 -7.39 16.35
N TYR A 401 16.16 -8.17 15.31
CA TYR A 401 15.10 -8.63 14.38
C TYR A 401 13.97 -9.35 15.11
N ARG A 402 12.72 -9.09 14.74
CA ARG A 402 11.50 -9.68 15.32
C ARG A 402 10.57 -10.20 14.21
N PRO A 403 9.71 -11.20 14.49
CA PRO A 403 8.60 -11.50 13.58
C PRO A 403 7.64 -10.32 13.48
N ILE A 404 7.07 -10.12 12.29
CA ILE A 404 5.87 -9.30 12.09
C ILE A 404 4.68 -10.26 12.12
N SER A 405 3.93 -10.23 13.21
CA SER A 405 2.80 -11.10 13.48
C SER A 405 1.52 -10.52 12.89
N LEU A 406 0.78 -11.36 12.18
CA LEU A 406 -0.54 -11.05 11.62
C LEU A 406 -1.68 -11.56 12.50
N GLN A 407 -1.38 -11.94 13.74
CA GLN A 407 -2.35 -12.39 14.76
C GLN A 407 -2.35 -11.44 15.98
N TYR A 408 -3.45 -11.41 16.72
CA TYR A 408 -3.67 -10.52 17.86
C TYR A 408 -2.96 -10.99 19.13
N SER A 409 -2.79 -12.29 19.35
CA SER A 409 -1.97 -12.77 20.46
C SER A 409 -0.48 -12.59 20.20
N ASP A 410 0.28 -12.39 21.28
CA ASP A 410 1.75 -12.47 21.27
C ASP A 410 2.21 -13.73 20.54
N TYR A 411 3.24 -13.57 19.72
CA TYR A 411 3.67 -14.62 18.79
C TYR A 411 5.14 -14.93 18.97
N THR A 412 5.51 -16.20 18.75
CA THR A 412 6.90 -16.66 18.70
C THR A 412 7.12 -17.40 17.38
N ALA A 413 8.08 -16.92 16.59
CA ALA A 413 8.41 -17.46 15.30
C ALA A 413 9.10 -18.82 15.40
N THR A 414 8.51 -19.88 14.85
CA THR A 414 9.08 -21.24 14.92
C THR A 414 9.40 -21.84 13.55
N HIS A 415 8.72 -21.38 12.50
CA HIS A 415 8.84 -21.83 11.12
C HIS A 415 9.64 -20.88 10.23
N ALA A 416 9.92 -19.66 10.69
CA ALA A 416 10.82 -18.73 10.01
C ALA A 416 12.15 -19.38 9.62
N ARG A 417 12.75 -18.94 8.50
CA ARG A 417 14.01 -19.48 7.98
C ARG A 417 15.11 -19.39 9.04
N ALA A 418 15.86 -20.47 9.24
CA ALA A 418 16.98 -20.48 10.20
C ALA A 418 18.11 -19.53 9.77
N GLN A 419 18.29 -19.38 8.47
CA GLN A 419 19.26 -18.48 7.85
C GLN A 419 18.54 -17.54 6.90
N SER A 420 18.81 -16.25 7.05
CA SER A 420 18.35 -15.20 6.14
C SER A 420 18.94 -15.41 4.74
N LEU A 421 18.17 -15.07 3.70
CA LEU A 421 18.60 -15.04 2.30
C LEU A 421 19.42 -13.78 1.98
N SER A 422 19.33 -12.76 2.83
CA SER A 422 20.02 -11.48 2.70
C SER A 422 20.67 -11.05 4.01
N GLY A 423 21.65 -10.15 3.92
CA GLY A 423 22.21 -9.52 5.11
C GLY A 423 23.55 -8.84 4.85
N GLY A 424 24.00 -8.13 5.88
CA GLY A 424 25.14 -7.24 5.80
C GLY A 424 24.70 -5.78 5.94
N ASP A 425 25.43 -5.04 6.76
CA ASP A 425 25.20 -3.63 7.02
C ASP A 425 26.45 -3.05 7.68
N PRO A 426 26.86 -1.79 7.43
CA PRO A 426 27.95 -1.18 8.18
C PRO A 426 27.71 -1.13 9.70
N TYR A 427 26.47 -1.21 10.16
CA TYR A 427 26.07 -1.22 11.56
C TYR A 427 25.84 -2.63 12.13
N GLU A 428 26.04 -3.69 11.34
CA GLU A 428 25.89 -5.08 11.76
C GLU A 428 27.21 -5.84 11.60
N ASP A 429 27.62 -6.59 12.62
CA ASP A 429 28.77 -7.51 12.55
C ASP A 429 28.37 -8.95 12.19
N PHE A 430 27.11 -9.15 11.77
CA PHE A 430 26.53 -10.41 11.36
C PHE A 430 25.76 -10.27 10.04
N THR A 431 25.49 -11.40 9.38
CA THR A 431 24.71 -11.42 8.13
C THR A 431 23.39 -12.18 8.26
N ASN A 432 23.18 -12.96 9.32
CA ASN A 432 21.93 -13.68 9.51
C ASN A 432 20.88 -12.79 10.18
N ARG A 433 19.98 -12.19 9.39
CA ARG A 433 18.85 -11.37 9.83
C ARG A 433 17.58 -12.17 10.20
N SER A 434 17.73 -13.48 10.43
CA SER A 434 16.62 -14.34 10.85
C SER A 434 16.02 -13.88 12.19
N TYR A 435 14.69 -14.06 12.30
CA TYR A 435 13.94 -13.88 13.54
C TYR A 435 13.43 -15.20 14.13
N ARG A 436 13.90 -16.36 13.64
CA ARG A 436 13.47 -17.66 14.14
C ARG A 436 13.78 -17.81 15.63
N GLY A 437 12.81 -18.29 16.39
CA GLY A 437 12.87 -18.48 17.84
C GLY A 437 12.62 -17.21 18.65
N LYS A 438 12.35 -16.07 18.01
CA LYS A 438 12.11 -14.79 18.67
C LYS A 438 10.62 -14.51 18.80
N SER A 439 10.27 -13.70 19.80
CA SER A 439 8.89 -13.35 20.12
C SER A 439 8.59 -11.88 19.91
N VAL A 440 7.34 -11.55 19.64
CA VAL A 440 6.82 -10.18 19.52
C VAL A 440 5.52 -10.05 20.30
N LYS A 441 5.25 -8.83 20.77
CA LYS A 441 3.98 -8.47 21.39
C LYS A 441 3.10 -7.72 20.40
N THR A 442 1.80 -7.99 20.44
CA THR A 442 0.83 -7.26 19.63
C THR A 442 0.19 -6.15 20.45
N VAL A 443 0.34 -4.90 20.01
CA VAL A 443 -0.12 -3.69 20.69
C VAL A 443 -1.63 -3.73 20.90
N ASN A 444 -2.39 -4.06 19.87
CA ASN A 444 -3.85 -4.07 19.89
C ASN A 444 -4.43 -5.46 20.15
N LYS A 445 -3.78 -6.31 20.97
CA LYS A 445 -4.39 -7.56 21.46
C LYS A 445 -5.78 -7.34 22.07
N GLY A 446 -6.00 -6.16 22.67
CA GLY A 446 -7.30 -5.74 23.21
C GLY A 446 -8.44 -5.77 22.20
N ASP A 447 -8.17 -5.68 20.89
CA ASP A 447 -9.19 -5.80 19.84
C ASP A 447 -9.80 -7.20 19.78
N MET A 448 -8.96 -8.24 19.86
CA MET A 448 -9.41 -9.63 19.95
C MET A 448 -10.18 -9.86 21.25
N ASP A 449 -9.64 -9.38 22.38
CA ASP A 449 -10.30 -9.50 23.68
C ASP A 449 -11.68 -8.83 23.67
N LEU A 450 -11.82 -7.68 23.01
CA LEU A 450 -13.08 -6.95 22.83
C LEU A 450 -14.14 -7.79 22.09
N VAL A 451 -13.76 -8.44 20.99
CA VAL A 451 -14.65 -9.33 20.22
C VAL A 451 -15.10 -10.51 21.08
N ILE A 452 -14.16 -11.21 21.71
CA ILE A 452 -14.43 -12.41 22.53
C ILE A 452 -15.35 -12.06 23.72
N GLN A 453 -15.04 -10.96 24.42
CA GLN A 453 -15.84 -10.49 25.55
C GLN A 453 -17.24 -10.05 25.11
N THR A 454 -17.35 -9.36 23.97
CA THR A 454 -18.64 -8.96 23.42
C THR A 454 -19.49 -10.19 23.09
N LYS A 455 -18.94 -11.21 22.41
CA LYS A 455 -19.65 -12.46 22.12
C LYS A 455 -20.12 -13.15 23.40
N LYS A 456 -19.25 -13.23 24.42
CA LYS A 456 -19.62 -13.77 25.73
C LYS A 456 -20.77 -13.01 26.39
N SER A 457 -20.77 -11.69 26.32
CA SER A 457 -21.81 -10.83 26.91
C SER A 457 -23.13 -10.83 26.13
N MET A 458 -23.07 -11.03 24.81
CA MET A 458 -24.25 -11.13 23.93
C MET A 458 -24.91 -12.51 23.98
N GLY A 459 -24.16 -13.57 24.30
CA GLY A 459 -24.65 -14.94 24.30
C GLY A 459 -24.99 -15.41 22.88
N GLU A 460 -26.21 -15.91 22.68
CA GLU A 460 -26.72 -16.36 21.37
C GLU A 460 -27.04 -15.21 20.41
N LYS A 461 -27.03 -13.96 20.89
CA LYS A 461 -27.36 -12.80 20.05
C LYS A 461 -26.20 -12.47 19.09
N PRO A 462 -26.50 -11.99 17.86
CA PRO A 462 -25.49 -11.76 16.85
C PRO A 462 -24.41 -10.73 17.26
N VAL A 463 -23.16 -11.05 16.93
CA VAL A 463 -22.01 -10.15 16.96
C VAL A 463 -21.50 -9.96 15.55
N ILE A 464 -21.53 -8.72 15.07
CA ILE A 464 -21.03 -8.33 13.77
C ILE A 464 -19.69 -7.63 13.97
N VAL A 465 -18.63 -8.14 13.34
CA VAL A 465 -17.27 -7.60 13.45
C VAL A 465 -16.90 -6.89 12.15
N ALA A 466 -16.36 -5.69 12.25
CA ALA A 466 -15.84 -4.94 11.12
C ALA A 466 -14.36 -4.58 11.37
N ILE A 467 -13.47 -5.14 10.55
CA ILE A 467 -12.02 -4.94 10.64
C ILE A 467 -11.63 -3.91 9.60
N ASN A 468 -10.96 -2.83 9.98
CA ASN A 468 -10.22 -2.03 9.01
C ASN A 468 -8.84 -2.65 8.78
N VAL A 469 -8.61 -3.08 7.54
CA VAL A 469 -7.51 -3.97 7.16
C VAL A 469 -6.41 -3.19 6.47
N LEU A 470 -5.20 -3.28 7.01
CA LEU A 470 -3.98 -2.79 6.36
C LEU A 470 -3.26 -3.89 5.57
N ASN A 471 -3.40 -5.13 6.01
CA ASN A 471 -2.73 -6.31 5.48
C ASN A 471 -3.46 -7.57 5.98
N PRO A 472 -3.33 -8.73 5.33
CA PRO A 472 -4.19 -9.89 5.57
C PRO A 472 -4.00 -10.48 6.98
N PRO A 473 -4.96 -10.32 7.92
CA PRO A 473 -4.81 -10.86 9.27
C PRO A 473 -5.05 -12.38 9.33
N VAL A 474 -4.47 -13.05 10.33
CA VAL A 474 -4.86 -14.40 10.74
C VAL A 474 -6.14 -14.28 11.56
N LEU A 475 -7.25 -14.79 11.01
CA LEU A 475 -8.58 -14.60 11.59
C LEU A 475 -9.00 -15.64 12.63
N SER A 476 -8.20 -16.69 12.84
CA SER A 476 -8.56 -17.84 13.70
C SER A 476 -8.89 -17.46 15.14
N GLU A 477 -8.39 -16.33 15.62
CA GLU A 477 -8.62 -15.84 16.99
C GLU A 477 -9.93 -15.05 17.16
N ILE A 478 -10.56 -14.62 16.06
CA ILE A 478 -11.73 -13.73 16.09
C ILE A 478 -12.94 -14.26 15.31
N GLU A 479 -12.74 -14.94 14.19
CA GLU A 479 -13.82 -15.43 13.32
C GLU A 479 -14.82 -16.35 14.07
N PRO A 480 -14.40 -17.25 14.97
CA PRO A 480 -15.34 -18.10 15.70
C PRO A 480 -16.31 -17.34 16.61
N TYR A 481 -15.99 -16.08 16.93
CA TYR A 481 -16.79 -15.21 17.79
C TYR A 481 -17.62 -14.19 17.01
N ALA A 482 -17.49 -14.16 15.68
CA ALA A 482 -18.22 -13.29 14.78
C ALA A 482 -19.33 -14.07 14.07
N ASP A 483 -20.57 -13.62 14.19
CA ASP A 483 -21.71 -14.15 13.43
C ASP A 483 -21.74 -13.52 12.02
N ALA A 484 -21.25 -12.28 11.87
CA ALA A 484 -20.93 -11.70 10.58
C ALA A 484 -19.59 -10.96 10.63
N LEU A 485 -18.85 -10.97 9.53
CA LEU A 485 -17.50 -10.40 9.45
C LEU A 485 -17.31 -9.58 8.17
N PHE A 486 -16.89 -8.34 8.33
CA PHE A 486 -16.54 -7.44 7.23
C PHE A 486 -15.08 -7.00 7.28
N LEU A 487 -14.47 -6.91 6.11
CA LEU A 487 -13.21 -6.19 5.90
C LEU A 487 -13.50 -4.82 5.28
N LEU A 488 -12.90 -3.80 5.87
CA LEU A 488 -12.91 -2.41 5.44
C LEU A 488 -11.51 -2.01 4.99
N PHE A 489 -11.45 -1.06 4.05
CA PHE A 489 -10.20 -0.57 3.47
C PHE A 489 -10.20 0.96 3.47
N ASP A 490 -10.15 1.54 4.66
CA ASP A 490 -10.23 3.00 4.90
C ASP A 490 -11.48 3.64 4.30
N VAL A 491 -12.62 2.95 4.38
CA VAL A 491 -13.93 3.51 4.02
C VAL A 491 -14.57 4.23 5.19
N GLN A 492 -15.48 5.16 4.88
CA GLN A 492 -16.35 5.78 5.85
C GLN A 492 -17.16 4.72 6.59
N ARG A 493 -17.26 4.86 7.92
CA ARG A 493 -18.05 3.92 8.74
C ARG A 493 -19.56 3.99 8.44
N GLN A 494 -20.05 5.04 7.78
CA GLN A 494 -21.44 5.07 7.30
C GLN A 494 -21.72 3.93 6.31
N THR A 495 -20.76 3.60 5.44
CA THR A 495 -20.85 2.52 4.44
C THR A 495 -21.25 1.20 5.07
N ILE A 496 -20.66 0.87 6.23
CA ILE A 496 -20.98 -0.39 6.90
C ILE A 496 -22.40 -0.39 7.49
N LEU A 497 -22.90 0.74 7.98
CA LEU A 497 -24.27 0.84 8.49
C LEU A 497 -25.30 0.73 7.36
N ASP A 498 -25.02 1.30 6.19
CA ASP A 498 -25.88 1.16 5.01
C ASP A 498 -25.95 -0.30 4.52
N LEU A 499 -24.84 -1.03 4.54
CA LEU A 499 -24.81 -2.47 4.24
C LEU A 499 -25.54 -3.30 5.30
N MET A 500 -25.26 -3.08 6.58
CA MET A 500 -25.91 -3.79 7.69
C MET A 500 -27.43 -3.56 7.70
N ALA A 501 -27.89 -2.36 7.34
CA ALA A 501 -29.32 -2.04 7.26
C ALA A 501 -29.98 -2.48 5.94
N GLY A 502 -29.23 -3.15 5.04
CA GLY A 502 -29.74 -3.63 3.76
C GLY A 502 -30.06 -2.54 2.73
N LYS A 503 -29.55 -1.31 2.91
CA LYS A 503 -29.73 -0.23 1.93
C LYS A 503 -28.85 -0.40 0.69
N ALA A 504 -27.78 -1.18 0.82
CA ALA A 504 -26.92 -1.62 -0.27
C ALA A 504 -26.57 -3.11 -0.07
N GLU A 505 -26.16 -3.78 -1.15
CA GLU A 505 -25.72 -5.17 -1.13
C GLU A 505 -24.18 -5.24 -1.22
N PRO A 506 -23.51 -6.02 -0.33
CA PRO A 506 -22.08 -6.30 -0.45
C PRO A 506 -21.77 -6.93 -1.80
N SER A 507 -20.73 -6.43 -2.45
CA SER A 507 -20.32 -6.91 -3.78
C SER A 507 -18.80 -6.97 -3.95
N ALA A 508 -18.03 -6.58 -2.94
CA ALA A 508 -16.58 -6.59 -2.99
C ALA A 508 -16.04 -8.02 -2.86
N LEU A 509 -14.86 -8.23 -3.43
CA LEU A 509 -14.11 -9.49 -3.41
C LEU A 509 -12.75 -9.27 -2.75
N LEU A 510 -12.19 -10.31 -2.15
CA LEU A 510 -10.86 -10.28 -1.56
C LEU A 510 -9.78 -10.03 -2.64
N PRO A 511 -9.00 -8.94 -2.56
CA PRO A 511 -7.90 -8.68 -3.48
C PRO A 511 -6.59 -9.36 -3.06
N PHE A 512 -6.64 -10.29 -2.09
CA PHE A 512 -5.54 -11.06 -1.54
C PHE A 512 -6.06 -12.31 -0.80
N GLN A 513 -5.20 -13.30 -0.57
CA GLN A 513 -5.49 -14.46 0.27
C GLN A 513 -5.46 -14.11 1.76
N MET A 514 -6.31 -14.76 2.55
CA MET A 514 -6.29 -14.66 4.02
C MET A 514 -5.55 -15.86 4.61
N PRO A 515 -4.44 -15.67 5.35
CA PRO A 515 -3.61 -16.78 5.82
C PRO A 515 -4.35 -17.64 6.86
N ALA A 516 -4.19 -18.96 6.77
CA ALA A 516 -4.74 -19.90 7.73
C ALA A 516 -4.16 -19.71 9.15
N ASP A 517 -2.86 -19.41 9.23
CA ASP A 517 -2.09 -19.30 10.47
C ASP A 517 -0.75 -18.58 10.22
N MET A 518 -0.05 -18.23 11.29
CA MET A 518 1.29 -17.62 11.18
C MET A 518 2.34 -18.56 10.57
N ARG A 519 2.15 -19.89 10.64
CA ARG A 519 3.05 -20.82 9.96
C ARG A 519 2.99 -20.60 8.44
N THR A 520 1.79 -20.43 7.91
CA THR A 520 1.57 -20.10 6.49
C THR A 520 2.28 -18.81 6.11
N VAL A 521 2.16 -17.78 6.95
CA VAL A 521 2.85 -16.48 6.75
C VAL A 521 4.37 -16.61 6.81
N GLU A 522 4.93 -17.53 7.61
CA GLU A 522 6.37 -17.75 7.71
C GLU A 522 6.94 -18.62 6.58
N GLU A 523 6.13 -19.53 6.04
CA GLU A 523 6.53 -20.47 4.98
C GLU A 523 6.29 -19.92 3.57
N GLN A 524 5.50 -18.84 3.41
CA GLN A 524 5.28 -18.16 2.13
C GLN A 524 6.59 -17.59 1.55
N ALA A 525 6.63 -17.48 0.22
CA ALA A 525 7.72 -16.95 -0.56
C ALA A 525 7.47 -15.49 -0.93
N GLU A 526 8.33 -14.57 -0.45
CA GLU A 526 8.10 -13.12 -0.54
C GLU A 526 7.86 -12.60 -1.96
N ASP A 527 8.29 -13.32 -2.99
CA ASP A 527 8.13 -12.96 -4.40
C ASP A 527 6.93 -13.62 -5.10
N THR A 528 6.13 -14.43 -4.40
CA THR A 528 5.14 -15.31 -5.01
C THR A 528 3.72 -14.93 -4.62
N PRO A 529 2.84 -14.57 -5.57
CA PRO A 529 1.43 -14.35 -5.27
C PRO A 529 0.67 -15.68 -5.12
N HIS A 530 -0.36 -15.67 -4.28
CA HIS A 530 -1.33 -16.74 -4.08
C HIS A 530 -0.73 -18.06 -3.57
N ASP A 531 0.37 -18.01 -2.81
CA ASP A 531 1.04 -19.20 -2.29
C ASP A 531 0.65 -19.56 -0.84
N MET A 532 -0.26 -18.80 -0.23
CA MET A 532 -0.72 -19.02 1.13
C MET A 532 -1.80 -20.10 1.18
N ARG A 533 -1.70 -20.96 2.20
CA ARG A 533 -2.85 -21.77 2.64
C ARG A 533 -3.91 -20.85 3.22
N CYS A 534 -5.06 -20.79 2.56
CA CYS A 534 -6.14 -19.89 2.97
C CYS A 534 -6.87 -20.38 4.23
N TYR A 535 -7.38 -19.43 5.02
CA TYR A 535 -8.21 -19.72 6.20
C TYR A 535 -9.56 -20.33 5.81
N HIS A 536 -10.00 -21.31 6.59
CA HIS A 536 -11.33 -21.92 6.51
C HIS A 536 -12.17 -21.45 7.70
N ASP A 537 -13.31 -20.83 7.43
CA ASP A 537 -14.20 -20.32 8.47
C ASP A 537 -15.08 -21.42 9.09
N ALA A 538 -15.83 -21.07 10.13
CA ALA A 538 -16.71 -22.03 10.81
C ALA A 538 -17.91 -22.50 9.95
N ASP A 539 -18.23 -21.77 8.87
CA ASP A 539 -19.31 -22.09 7.93
C ASP A 539 -18.81 -22.92 6.72
N GLY A 540 -17.50 -23.20 6.66
CA GLY A 540 -16.87 -24.00 5.62
C GLY A 540 -16.42 -23.21 4.39
N HIS A 541 -16.45 -21.88 4.42
CA HIS A 541 -15.93 -21.04 3.37
C HIS A 541 -14.39 -20.96 3.43
N VAL A 542 -13.78 -20.76 2.26
CA VAL A 542 -12.33 -20.55 2.12
C VAL A 542 -12.09 -19.10 1.70
N TYR A 543 -11.34 -18.35 2.51
CA TYR A 543 -11.04 -16.94 2.27
C TYR A 543 -9.86 -16.77 1.31
N ASP A 544 -10.07 -17.20 0.07
CA ASP A 544 -9.09 -17.14 -1.03
C ASP A 544 -9.21 -15.83 -1.82
N TYR A 545 -8.23 -15.54 -2.69
CA TYR A 545 -8.31 -14.45 -3.65
C TYR A 545 -9.61 -14.55 -4.47
N THR A 546 -10.28 -13.43 -4.71
CA THR A 546 -11.63 -13.31 -5.32
C THR A 546 -12.82 -13.79 -4.46
N TYR A 547 -12.62 -14.20 -3.20
CA TYR A 547 -13.74 -14.58 -2.33
C TYR A 547 -14.48 -13.36 -1.77
N GLY A 548 -15.80 -13.46 -1.65
CA GLY A 548 -16.65 -12.49 -0.98
C GLY A 548 -18.10 -12.97 -0.97
N LEU A 549 -18.88 -12.52 0.00
CA LEU A 549 -20.30 -12.82 0.10
C LEU A 549 -21.17 -11.63 -0.33
N ASN A 550 -22.33 -11.93 -0.90
CA ASN A 550 -23.47 -11.03 -1.03
C ASN A 550 -24.69 -11.63 -0.29
N TRP A 551 -25.90 -11.09 -0.49
CA TRP A 551 -27.09 -11.61 0.19
C TRP A 551 -27.53 -13.01 -0.29
N LYS A 552 -27.03 -13.45 -1.45
CA LYS A 552 -27.33 -14.76 -2.04
C LYS A 552 -26.27 -15.82 -1.74
N GLY A 553 -25.15 -15.45 -1.08
CA GLY A 553 -24.05 -16.35 -0.75
C GLY A 553 -22.73 -15.91 -1.42
N VAL A 554 -21.87 -16.89 -1.73
CA VAL A 554 -20.57 -16.63 -2.35
C VAL A 554 -20.75 -16.02 -3.74
N ILE A 555 -20.04 -14.93 -4.00
CA ILE A 555 -20.05 -14.24 -5.29
C ILE A 555 -19.26 -15.08 -6.30
N ASP A 556 -19.87 -15.37 -7.45
CA ASP A 556 -19.26 -16.07 -8.60
C ASP A 556 -19.72 -15.41 -9.91
N ASP A 557 -19.23 -14.19 -10.14
CA ASP A 557 -19.55 -13.37 -11.32
C ASP A 557 -18.37 -13.26 -12.30
N GLU A 558 -18.52 -12.45 -13.36
CA GLU A 558 -17.49 -12.30 -14.39
C GLU A 558 -16.16 -11.74 -13.85
N ARG A 559 -16.17 -11.02 -12.72
CA ARG A 559 -14.93 -10.53 -12.09
C ARG A 559 -14.12 -11.70 -11.54
N VAL A 560 -14.78 -12.64 -10.85
CA VAL A 560 -14.16 -13.87 -10.36
C VAL A 560 -13.55 -14.65 -11.53
N LYS A 561 -14.31 -14.87 -12.61
CA LYS A 561 -13.81 -15.60 -13.80
C LYS A 561 -12.66 -14.90 -14.51
N LYS A 562 -12.63 -13.57 -14.49
CA LYS A 562 -11.59 -12.77 -15.15
C LYS A 562 -10.27 -12.81 -14.39
N TYR A 563 -10.30 -12.84 -13.06
CA TYR A 563 -9.12 -12.59 -12.23
C TYR A 563 -8.64 -13.78 -11.39
N LYS A 564 -9.50 -14.78 -11.13
CA LYS A 564 -9.09 -16.07 -10.58
C LYS A 564 -8.25 -16.84 -11.58
#